data_AF-A0A7X6UAQ3-F1
#
_entry.id   AF-A0A7X6UAQ3-F1
#
_cell.length_a   1.000
_cell.length_b   1.000
_cell.length_c   1.000
_cell.angle_alpha   90.00
_cell.angle_beta   90.00
_cell.angle_gamma   90.00
#
_symmetry.space_group_name_H-M   'P 1'
#
loop_
_entity.id
_entity.type
_entity.pdbx_description
1 polymer ?
#
loop_
_entity_poly.entity_id
_entity_poly.type
_entity_poly.pdbx_seq_one_letter_code
_entity_poly.pdbx_strand_id
1 'polypeptide(L)'
;MKQTVILGAAPLTVNDVVAVARHDATIEIDLAALERIAASRRMIDELANDTRPHYGVSTGFGALAKVQIPTEKRQQLQRSLIRSHAAGTGPEVEREVVRALMLLRLNTLVTGRTGVRPVVAETYAAILNAGITPVVHEYGSLGCSGDLSPLAHCALTVMGEGQVRVHERAGHEPRHGTGAGMLAATGCPHD
;
A
#
# COMPACT_ATOMS: atom_id res chain seq x y z
N MET A 1 23.39 10.22 10.77
CA MET A 1 22.13 9.50 11.06
C MET A 1 21.16 9.77 9.92
N LYS A 2 20.38 8.77 9.49
CA LYS A 2 19.30 9.03 8.53
C LYS A 2 18.21 9.83 9.24
N GLN A 3 17.61 10.79 8.55
CA GLN A 3 16.43 11.49 9.03
C GLN A 3 15.31 10.48 9.28
N THR A 4 14.56 10.66 10.35
CA THR A 4 13.33 9.90 10.63
C THR A 4 12.12 10.80 10.37
N VAL A 5 11.16 10.29 9.61
CA VAL A 5 9.86 10.92 9.38
C VAL A 5 8.81 10.13 10.16
N ILE A 6 8.15 10.79 11.11
CA ILE A 6 7.11 10.18 11.94
C ILE A 6 5.74 10.49 11.31
N LEU A 7 5.03 9.45 10.86
CA LEU A 7 3.72 9.59 10.23
C LEU A 7 2.59 9.53 11.25
N GLY A 8 1.62 10.44 11.11
CA GLY A 8 0.40 10.45 11.92
C GLY A 8 0.48 11.27 13.21
N ALA A 9 1.64 11.81 13.57
CA ALA A 9 1.82 12.78 14.66
C ALA A 9 1.57 14.23 14.22
N ALA A 10 1.91 14.57 12.98
CA ALA A 10 1.71 15.89 12.36
C ALA A 10 1.42 15.75 10.87
N PRO A 11 0.93 16.81 10.18
CA PRO A 11 0.79 16.80 8.73
C PRO A 11 2.11 16.54 8.03
N LEU A 12 2.12 15.62 7.06
CA LEU A 12 3.28 15.32 6.23
C LEU A 12 3.65 16.53 5.36
N THR A 13 4.92 16.94 5.39
CA THR A 13 5.41 18.06 4.56
C THR A 13 6.00 17.58 3.24
N VAL A 14 6.14 18.50 2.28
CA VAL A 14 6.85 18.21 1.00
C VAL A 14 8.29 17.79 1.25
N ASN A 15 8.95 18.39 2.24
CA ASN A 15 10.33 18.04 2.61
C ASN A 15 10.43 16.60 3.14
N ASP A 16 9.44 16.14 3.90
CA ASP A 16 9.38 14.75 4.36
C ASP A 16 9.20 13.77 3.19
N VAL A 17 8.34 14.13 2.22
CA VAL A 17 8.15 13.34 1.00
C VAL A 17 9.47 13.22 0.23
N VAL A 18 10.18 14.33 0.03
CA VAL A 18 11.49 14.34 -0.63
C VAL A 18 12.51 13.52 0.17
N ALA A 19 12.54 13.66 1.49
CA ALA A 19 13.46 12.94 2.37
C ALA A 19 13.28 11.42 2.26
N VAL A 20 12.05 10.93 2.22
CA VAL A 20 11.76 9.49 2.06
C VAL A 20 12.00 9.03 0.62
N ALA A 21 11.49 9.76 -0.37
CA ALA A 21 11.49 9.35 -1.77
C ALA A 21 12.91 9.34 -2.37
N ARG A 22 13.71 10.37 -2.07
CA ARG A 22 15.03 10.60 -2.67
C ARG A 22 16.21 10.31 -1.75
N HIS A 23 16.01 10.44 -0.44
CA HIS A 23 17.11 10.37 0.55
C HIS A 23 16.99 9.20 1.52
N ASP A 24 16.03 8.29 1.29
CA ASP A 24 15.83 7.07 2.07
C ASP A 24 15.73 7.31 3.58
N ALA A 25 15.07 8.40 3.98
CA ALA A 25 14.70 8.67 5.36
C ALA A 25 13.88 7.49 5.92
N THR A 26 14.11 7.18 7.19
CA THR A 26 13.41 6.12 7.90
C THR A 26 12.01 6.59 8.26
N ILE A 27 11.02 5.72 8.09
CA ILE A 27 9.63 5.97 8.43
C ILE A 27 9.32 5.27 9.75
N GLU A 28 8.72 6.01 10.66
CA GLU A 28 8.07 5.47 11.86
C GLU A 28 6.61 5.88 11.86
N ILE A 29 5.72 5.02 12.38
CA ILE A 29 4.29 5.33 12.51
C ILE A 29 4.05 5.68 13.97
N ASP A 30 3.43 6.83 14.21
CA ASP A 30 3.05 7.25 15.55
C ASP A 30 2.07 6.25 16.19
N LEU A 31 2.26 5.96 17.48
CA LEU A 31 1.42 4.98 18.20
C LEU A 31 -0.06 5.37 18.19
N ALA A 32 -0.38 6.66 18.36
CA ALA A 32 -1.76 7.11 18.31
C ALA A 32 -2.35 6.96 16.89
N ALA A 33 -1.51 6.96 15.84
CA ALA A 33 -1.96 6.67 14.49
C ALA A 33 -2.33 5.19 14.29
N LEU A 34 -1.56 4.26 14.85
CA LEU A 34 -1.89 2.84 14.86
C LEU A 34 -3.19 2.57 15.62
N GLU A 35 -3.41 3.25 16.74
CA GLU A 35 -4.66 3.16 17.50
C GLU A 35 -5.86 3.65 16.68
N ARG A 36 -5.73 4.77 15.95
CA ARG A 36 -6.76 5.27 15.04
C ARG A 36 -7.07 4.27 13.91
N ILE A 37 -6.04 3.66 13.32
CA ILE A 37 -6.22 2.61 12.31
C ILE A 37 -6.99 1.43 12.90
N ALA A 38 -6.61 0.95 14.09
CA ALA A 38 -7.27 -0.16 14.76
C ALA A 38 -8.75 0.16 15.09
N ALA A 39 -9.05 1.39 15.51
CA ALA A 39 -10.43 1.83 15.73
C ALA A 39 -11.25 1.85 14.43
N SER A 40 -10.68 2.37 13.34
CA SER A 40 -11.27 2.33 11.99
C SER A 40 -11.58 0.91 11.54
N ARG A 41 -10.65 -0.03 11.78
CA ARG A 41 -10.80 -1.43 11.40
C ARG A 41 -11.98 -2.11 12.08
N ARG A 42 -12.16 -1.88 13.39
CA ARG A 42 -13.29 -2.44 14.15
C ARG A 42 -14.64 -2.05 13.54
N MET A 43 -14.78 -0.80 13.11
CA MET A 43 -15.99 -0.36 12.39
C MET A 43 -16.21 -1.14 11.08
N ILE A 44 -15.17 -1.40 10.29
CA ILE A 44 -15.33 -2.21 9.07
C ILE A 44 -15.69 -3.67 9.40
N ASP A 45 -15.17 -4.23 10.49
CA ASP A 45 -15.54 -5.59 10.94
C ASP A 45 -17.02 -5.67 11.32
N GLU A 46 -17.56 -4.63 11.97
CA GLU A 46 -19.00 -4.51 12.23
C GLU A 46 -19.81 -4.39 10.93
N LEU A 47 -19.40 -3.50 10.01
CA LEU A 47 -20.07 -3.29 8.72
C LEU A 47 -20.04 -4.54 7.83
N ALA A 48 -18.98 -5.36 7.93
CA ALA A 48 -18.89 -6.61 7.21
C ALA A 48 -19.95 -7.62 7.67
N ASN A 49 -20.42 -7.52 8.92
CA ASN A 49 -21.45 -8.39 9.49
C ASN A 49 -22.86 -7.76 9.47
N ASP A 50 -22.99 -6.51 9.00
CA ASP A 50 -24.28 -5.84 8.81
C ASP A 50 -25.07 -6.53 7.69
N THR A 51 -26.39 -6.60 7.85
CA THR A 51 -27.32 -7.11 6.82
C THR A 51 -27.52 -6.11 5.69
N ARG A 52 -27.23 -4.83 5.93
CA ARG A 52 -27.24 -3.80 4.90
C ARG A 52 -25.96 -3.88 4.04
N PRO A 53 -26.08 -3.78 2.70
CA PRO A 53 -24.93 -3.82 1.81
C PRO A 53 -24.08 -2.55 1.92
N HIS A 54 -22.76 -2.72 2.04
CA HIS A 54 -21.76 -1.66 2.12
C HIS A 54 -20.74 -1.81 0.98
N TYR A 55 -20.57 -0.75 0.19
CA TYR A 55 -19.72 -0.76 -1.01
C TYR A 55 -18.28 -1.17 -0.72
N GLY A 56 -17.76 -2.15 -1.46
CA GLY A 56 -16.39 -2.65 -1.32
C GLY A 56 -16.11 -3.43 -0.02
N VAL A 57 -17.11 -3.59 0.85
CA VAL A 57 -17.05 -4.41 2.08
C VAL A 57 -17.90 -5.67 1.91
N SER A 58 -19.20 -5.51 1.67
CA SER A 58 -20.15 -6.62 1.46
C SER A 58 -20.76 -6.64 0.06
N THR A 59 -20.43 -5.67 -0.81
CA THR A 59 -20.76 -5.68 -2.24
C THR A 59 -19.53 -5.67 -3.14
N GLY A 60 -19.74 -5.88 -4.44
CA GLY A 60 -18.71 -5.76 -5.46
C GLY A 60 -18.28 -4.32 -5.76
N PHE A 61 -17.47 -4.16 -6.82
CA PHE A 61 -16.90 -2.87 -7.24
C PHE A 61 -17.42 -2.47 -8.63
N GLY A 62 -17.46 -1.17 -8.92
CA GLY A 62 -17.87 -0.65 -10.23
C GLY A 62 -19.24 -1.16 -10.66
N ALA A 63 -19.32 -1.86 -11.80
CA ALA A 63 -20.57 -2.45 -12.30
C ALA A 63 -21.24 -3.42 -11.31
N LEU A 64 -20.48 -4.02 -10.39
CA LEU A 64 -20.97 -4.95 -9.37
C LEU A 64 -21.27 -4.28 -8.02
N ALA A 65 -21.28 -2.95 -7.94
CA ALA A 65 -21.52 -2.19 -6.70
C ALA A 65 -22.81 -2.57 -5.96
N LYS A 66 -23.82 -3.05 -6.70
CA LYS A 66 -25.14 -3.46 -6.18
C LYS A 66 -25.25 -4.96 -5.86
N VAL A 67 -24.23 -5.75 -6.18
CA VAL A 67 -24.23 -7.20 -6.00
C VAL A 67 -23.64 -7.53 -4.64
N GLN A 68 -24.43 -8.18 -3.77
CA GLN A 68 -23.94 -8.67 -2.49
C GLN A 68 -22.99 -9.86 -2.69
N ILE A 69 -21.91 -9.87 -1.92
CA ILE A 69 -20.86 -10.88 -2.01
C ILE A 69 -20.92 -11.76 -0.77
N PRO A 70 -21.10 -13.09 -0.94
CA PRO A 70 -21.04 -14.05 0.16
C PRO A 70 -19.74 -13.94 0.94
N THR A 71 -19.80 -14.04 2.27
CA THR A 71 -18.66 -13.80 3.18
C THR A 71 -17.44 -14.62 2.81
N GLU A 72 -17.63 -15.89 2.46
CA GLU A 72 -16.58 -16.83 2.05
C GLU A 72 -15.86 -16.45 0.75
N LYS A 73 -16.50 -15.62 -0.10
CA LYS A 73 -15.92 -15.13 -1.37
C LYS A 73 -15.24 -13.77 -1.23
N ARG A 74 -15.46 -13.04 -0.13
CA ARG A 74 -14.97 -11.65 0.02
C ARG A 74 -13.46 -11.56 -0.01
N GLN A 75 -12.74 -12.47 0.66
CA GLN A 75 -11.28 -12.47 0.65
C GLN A 75 -10.74 -12.72 -0.76
N GLN A 76 -11.29 -13.70 -1.48
CA GLN A 76 -10.92 -13.97 -2.86
C GLN A 76 -11.21 -12.77 -3.76
N LEU A 77 -12.36 -12.10 -3.59
CA LEU A 77 -12.71 -10.91 -4.34
C LEU A 77 -11.69 -9.78 -4.15
N GLN A 78 -11.27 -9.50 -2.91
CA GLN A 78 -10.27 -8.45 -2.64
C GLN A 78 -8.92 -8.78 -3.31
N ARG A 79 -8.47 -10.04 -3.25
CA ARG A 79 -7.24 -10.47 -3.96
C ARG A 79 -7.36 -10.32 -5.47
N SER A 80 -8.47 -10.79 -6.03
CA SER A 80 -8.75 -10.70 -7.46
C SER A 80 -8.83 -9.25 -7.94
N LEU A 81 -9.40 -8.36 -7.11
CA LEU A 81 -9.46 -6.93 -7.41
C LEU A 81 -8.07 -6.33 -7.59
N ILE A 82 -7.17 -6.55 -6.62
CA ILE A 82 -5.80 -6.05 -6.69
C ILE A 82 -5.11 -6.59 -7.95
N ARG A 83 -5.20 -7.90 -8.19
CA ARG A 83 -4.59 -8.53 -9.38
C ARG A 83 -5.14 -8.00 -10.70
N SER A 84 -6.45 -7.80 -10.81
CA SER A 84 -7.07 -7.33 -12.05
C SER A 84 -6.79 -5.86 -12.33
N HIS A 85 -6.52 -5.05 -11.29
CA HIS A 85 -6.25 -3.63 -11.42
C HIS A 85 -4.78 -3.32 -11.66
N ALA A 86 -3.86 -4.25 -11.38
CA ALA A 86 -2.43 -4.13 -11.65
C ALA A 86 -2.10 -4.26 -13.17
N ALA A 87 -2.84 -3.54 -14.01
CA ALA A 87 -2.77 -3.57 -15.47
C ALA A 87 -1.95 -2.39 -16.01
N GLY A 88 -0.68 -2.29 -15.58
CA GLY A 88 0.24 -1.23 -16.01
C GLY A 88 1.03 -1.63 -17.26
N THR A 89 1.31 -0.69 -18.16
CA THR A 89 2.16 -0.91 -19.35
C THR A 89 3.06 0.31 -19.63
N GLY A 90 4.07 0.11 -20.50
CA GLY A 90 5.02 1.16 -20.86
C GLY A 90 6.28 1.14 -19.99
N PRO A 91 7.06 2.23 -20.01
CA PRO A 91 8.27 2.36 -19.21
C PRO A 91 8.00 2.20 -17.71
N GLU A 92 9.02 1.76 -16.97
CA GLU A 92 8.96 1.76 -15.50
C GLU A 92 9.01 3.19 -14.99
N VAL A 93 8.11 3.50 -14.06
CA VAL A 93 8.09 4.77 -13.34
C VAL A 93 9.30 4.84 -12.41
N GLU A 94 9.86 6.04 -12.27
CA GLU A 94 11.07 6.27 -11.50
C GLU A 94 10.86 5.89 -10.03
N ARG A 95 11.92 5.31 -9.43
CA ARG A 95 11.93 4.86 -8.04
C ARG A 95 11.39 5.90 -7.06
N GLU A 96 11.82 7.16 -7.19
CA GLU A 96 11.41 8.22 -6.29
C GLU A 96 9.91 8.50 -6.36
N VAL A 97 9.32 8.43 -7.56
CA VAL A 97 7.88 8.63 -7.77
C VAL A 97 7.09 7.49 -7.15
N VAL A 98 7.52 6.23 -7.33
CA VAL A 98 6.86 5.07 -6.72
C VAL A 98 6.98 5.11 -5.18
N ARG A 99 8.14 5.50 -4.65
CA ARG A 99 8.32 5.66 -3.20
C ARG A 99 7.44 6.77 -2.63
N ALA A 100 7.33 7.90 -3.33
CA ALA A 100 6.42 8.97 -2.96
C ALA A 100 4.95 8.51 -2.99
N LEU A 101 4.54 7.78 -4.04
CA LEU A 101 3.20 7.19 -4.15
C LEU A 101 2.89 6.29 -2.95
N MET A 102 3.79 5.38 -2.59
CA MET A 102 3.63 4.49 -1.43
C MET A 102 3.58 5.26 -0.11
N LEU A 103 4.42 6.27 0.08
CA LEU A 103 4.43 7.12 1.27
C LEU A 103 3.12 7.90 1.42
N LEU A 104 2.63 8.52 0.34
CA LEU A 104 1.37 9.27 0.34
C LEU A 104 0.18 8.35 0.59
N ARG A 105 0.24 7.11 0.07
CA ARG A 105 -0.75 6.09 0.39
C ARG A 105 -0.71 5.74 1.87
N LEU A 106 0.47 5.46 2.43
CA LEU A 106 0.65 5.19 3.85
C LEU A 106 0.17 6.37 4.73
N ASN A 107 0.50 7.61 4.35
CA ASN A 107 0.03 8.81 5.02
C ASN A 107 -1.51 8.89 5.06
N THR A 108 -2.17 8.44 3.99
CA THR A 108 -3.64 8.33 3.97
C THR A 108 -4.14 7.23 4.92
N LEU A 109 -3.45 6.09 5.01
CA LEU A 109 -3.82 4.99 5.92
C LEU A 109 -3.76 5.43 7.39
N VAL A 110 -2.69 6.13 7.80
CA VAL A 110 -2.46 6.58 9.20
C VAL A 110 -3.42 7.68 9.67
N THR A 111 -4.28 8.20 8.78
CA THR A 111 -5.41 9.05 9.20
C THR A 111 -6.48 8.27 9.97
N GLY A 112 -6.52 6.94 9.86
CA GLY A 112 -7.54 6.10 10.49
C GLY A 112 -8.92 6.22 9.84
N ARG A 113 -9.00 6.63 8.56
CA ARG A 113 -10.28 6.80 7.83
C ARG A 113 -10.48 5.80 6.70
N THR A 114 -9.59 4.81 6.55
CA THR A 114 -9.60 3.85 5.45
C THR A 114 -10.06 2.44 5.84
N GLY A 115 -10.10 2.14 7.14
CA GLY A 115 -10.55 0.85 7.63
C GLY A 115 -9.60 -0.33 7.34
N VAL A 116 -8.32 -0.08 7.06
CA VAL A 116 -7.31 -1.14 6.91
C VAL A 116 -6.89 -1.70 8.27
N ARG A 117 -6.27 -2.89 8.29
CA ARG A 117 -5.62 -3.41 9.51
C ARG A 117 -4.30 -2.66 9.77
N PRO A 118 -3.88 -2.48 11.05
CA PRO A 118 -2.58 -1.88 11.39
C PRO A 118 -1.38 -2.51 10.66
N VAL A 119 -1.35 -3.85 10.60
CA VAL A 119 -0.29 -4.61 9.90
C VAL A 119 -0.08 -4.16 8.45
N VAL A 120 -1.13 -3.70 7.75
CA VAL A 120 -0.98 -3.21 6.37
C VAL A 120 -0.15 -1.93 6.36
N ALA A 121 -0.43 -0.97 7.25
CA ALA A 121 0.34 0.27 7.35
C ALA A 121 1.79 0.00 7.76
N GLU A 122 1.99 -0.90 8.73
CA GLU A 122 3.31 -1.34 9.18
C GLU A 122 4.11 -2.00 8.05
N THR A 123 3.49 -2.87 7.24
CA THR A 123 4.12 -3.48 6.08
C THR A 123 4.53 -2.45 5.03
N TYR A 124 3.70 -1.44 4.74
CA TYR A 124 4.09 -0.34 3.84
C TYR A 124 5.33 0.41 4.35
N ALA A 125 5.39 0.72 5.65
CA ALA A 125 6.56 1.36 6.26
C ALA A 125 7.80 0.46 6.19
N ALA A 126 7.65 -0.84 6.49
CA ALA A 126 8.73 -1.82 6.44
C ALA A 126 9.32 -1.96 5.03
N ILE A 127 8.46 -2.07 4.00
CA ILE A 127 8.87 -2.14 2.59
C ILE A 127 9.68 -0.90 2.19
N LEU A 128 9.18 0.29 2.52
CA LEU A 128 9.85 1.56 2.21
C LEU A 128 11.21 1.69 2.94
N ASN A 129 11.27 1.27 4.20
CA ASN A 129 12.48 1.27 5.02
C ASN A 129 13.52 0.24 4.55
N ALA A 130 13.06 -0.88 4.00
CA ALA A 130 13.90 -1.92 3.40
C ALA A 130 14.43 -1.54 2.01
N GLY A 131 14.04 -0.39 1.45
CA GLY A 131 14.46 0.04 0.12
C GLY A 131 13.82 -0.75 -1.02
N ILE A 132 12.75 -1.49 -0.73
CA ILE A 132 11.98 -2.25 -1.73
C ILE A 132 11.03 -1.27 -2.43
N THR A 133 11.03 -1.31 -3.76
CA THR A 133 10.19 -0.46 -4.62
C THR A 133 9.44 -1.35 -5.63
N PRO A 134 8.09 -1.36 -5.63
CA PRO A 134 7.31 -2.08 -6.64
C PRO A 134 7.65 -1.61 -8.05
N VAL A 135 7.65 -2.52 -9.03
CA VAL A 135 7.68 -2.14 -10.44
C VAL A 135 6.29 -1.62 -10.81
N VAL A 136 6.23 -0.35 -11.19
CA VAL A 136 5.02 0.32 -11.66
C VAL A 136 5.30 0.88 -13.05
N HIS A 137 4.34 0.78 -13.95
CA HIS A 137 4.49 1.30 -15.31
C HIS A 137 3.69 2.59 -15.54
N GLU A 138 4.16 3.41 -16.47
CA GLU A 138 3.67 4.77 -16.73
C GLU A 138 2.20 4.82 -17.17
N TYR A 139 1.73 3.84 -17.95
CA TYR A 139 0.36 3.79 -18.44
C TYR A 139 -0.50 2.79 -17.66
N GLY A 140 -1.81 3.09 -17.56
CA GLY A 140 -2.81 2.18 -16.98
C GLY A 140 -3.72 2.82 -15.93
N SER A 141 -3.38 4.02 -15.43
CA SER A 141 -4.30 4.85 -14.64
C SER A 141 -5.09 5.78 -15.56
N LEU A 142 -6.38 5.98 -15.25
CA LEU A 142 -7.23 6.99 -15.90
C LEU A 142 -7.35 8.27 -15.06
N GLY A 143 -6.83 8.29 -13.82
CA GLY A 143 -6.96 9.41 -12.88
C GLY A 143 -8.39 9.68 -12.35
N CYS A 144 -9.43 9.25 -13.05
CA CYS A 144 -10.84 9.56 -12.74
C CYS A 144 -11.37 8.93 -11.43
N SER A 145 -10.73 7.88 -10.92
CA SER A 145 -11.12 7.19 -9.67
C SER A 145 -9.93 7.02 -8.72
N GLY A 146 -8.92 7.89 -8.88
CA GLY A 146 -7.60 7.75 -8.29
C GLY A 146 -6.68 6.83 -9.10
N ASP A 147 -5.45 6.67 -8.63
CA ASP A 147 -4.39 5.90 -9.30
C ASP A 147 -4.48 4.41 -9.04
N LEU A 148 -5.60 3.80 -9.42
CA LEU A 148 -5.91 2.41 -9.12
C LEU A 148 -4.85 1.43 -9.62
N SER A 149 -4.36 1.58 -10.85
CA SER A 149 -3.37 0.66 -11.42
C SER A 149 -2.00 0.76 -10.73
N PRO A 150 -1.40 1.96 -10.58
CA PRO A 150 -0.19 2.14 -9.78
C PRO A 150 -0.32 1.63 -8.33
N LEU A 151 -1.42 1.95 -7.65
CA LEU A 151 -1.65 1.51 -6.27
C LEU A 151 -1.88 0.00 -6.15
N ALA A 152 -2.45 -0.64 -7.18
CA ALA A 152 -2.64 -2.08 -7.22
C ALA A 152 -1.28 -2.81 -7.29
N HIS A 153 -0.31 -2.31 -8.06
CA HIS A 153 1.07 -2.84 -8.05
C HIS A 153 1.72 -2.72 -6.68
N CYS A 154 1.55 -1.58 -5.98
CA CYS A 154 2.02 -1.44 -4.61
C CYS A 154 1.34 -2.43 -3.65
N ALA A 155 0.03 -2.63 -3.78
CA ALA A 155 -0.72 -3.57 -2.96
C ALA A 155 -0.34 -5.05 -3.25
N LEU A 156 -0.03 -5.39 -4.51
CA LEU A 156 0.53 -6.71 -4.84
C LEU A 156 1.82 -6.94 -4.06
N THR A 157 2.73 -5.96 -4.02
CA THR A 157 3.98 -6.10 -3.25
C THR A 157 3.71 -6.35 -1.78
N VAL A 158 2.75 -5.64 -1.16
CA VAL A 158 2.35 -5.86 0.24
C VAL A 158 1.79 -7.26 0.48
N MET A 159 1.12 -7.85 -0.51
CA MET A 159 0.64 -9.24 -0.50
C MET A 159 1.74 -10.27 -0.80
N GLY A 160 2.99 -9.85 -0.99
CA GLY A 160 4.07 -10.73 -1.45
C GLY A 160 3.97 -11.13 -2.93
N GLU A 161 3.20 -10.41 -3.73
CA GLU A 161 3.05 -10.64 -5.17
C GLU A 161 3.73 -9.51 -5.98
N GLY A 162 3.82 -9.69 -7.29
CA GLY A 162 4.38 -8.68 -8.20
C GLY A 162 5.91 -8.64 -8.24
N GLN A 163 6.44 -7.78 -9.11
CA GLN A 163 7.87 -7.56 -9.29
C GLN A 163 8.34 -6.35 -8.49
N VAL A 164 9.54 -6.43 -7.94
CA VAL A 164 10.14 -5.35 -7.15
C VAL A 164 11.59 -5.09 -7.54
N ARG A 165 12.02 -3.85 -7.31
CA ARG A 165 13.42 -3.41 -7.30
C ARG A 165 13.85 -3.23 -5.85
N VAL A 166 15.02 -3.77 -5.48
CA VAL A 166 15.62 -3.56 -4.16
C VAL A 166 16.88 -2.74 -4.34
N HIS A 167 16.89 -1.56 -3.75
CA HIS A 167 18.07 -0.71 -3.75
C HIS A 167 18.81 -0.93 -2.44
N GLU A 168 19.96 -1.62 -2.51
CA GLU A 168 20.90 -1.68 -1.40
C GLU A 168 21.55 -0.31 -1.19
N ARG A 169 22.19 -0.11 -0.03
CA ARG A 169 22.91 1.14 0.25
C ARG A 169 23.93 1.44 -0.86
N ALA A 170 24.04 2.74 -1.19
CA ALA A 170 24.69 3.32 -2.36
C ALA A 170 25.89 2.52 -2.94
N GLY A 171 25.83 2.27 -4.25
CA GLY A 171 26.93 1.73 -5.05
C GLY A 171 26.68 0.38 -5.73
N HIS A 172 25.50 -0.23 -5.54
CA HIS A 172 25.16 -1.51 -6.15
C HIS A 172 23.98 -1.37 -7.11
N GLU A 173 24.03 -2.12 -8.21
CA GLU A 173 22.90 -2.25 -9.14
C GLU A 173 21.65 -2.75 -8.40
N PRO A 174 20.45 -2.23 -8.71
CA PRO A 174 19.23 -2.64 -8.04
C PRO A 174 19.00 -4.15 -8.26
N ARG A 175 18.77 -4.89 -7.17
CA ARG A 175 18.39 -6.30 -7.29
C ARG A 175 16.94 -6.41 -7.71
N HIS A 176 16.62 -7.48 -8.44
CA HIS A 176 15.28 -7.75 -8.94
C HIS A 176 14.75 -9.02 -8.30
N GLY A 177 13.44 -9.04 -8.01
CA GLY A 177 12.81 -10.21 -7.42
C GLY A 177 11.30 -10.13 -7.40
N THR A 178 10.70 -11.16 -6.82
CA THR A 178 9.27 -11.19 -6.51
C THR A 178 9.01 -10.57 -5.14
N GLY A 179 7.80 -10.05 -4.93
CA GLY A 179 7.37 -9.55 -3.62
C GLY A 179 7.65 -10.55 -2.49
N ALA A 180 7.23 -11.82 -2.64
CA ALA A 180 7.37 -12.83 -1.60
C ALA A 180 8.83 -13.08 -1.21
N GLY A 181 9.71 -13.25 -2.21
CA GLY A 181 11.12 -13.53 -1.96
C GLY A 181 11.81 -12.38 -1.23
N MET A 182 11.45 -11.13 -1.56
CA MET A 182 12.10 -9.95 -0.99
C MET A 182 11.52 -9.55 0.38
N LEU A 183 10.22 -9.74 0.62
CA LEU A 183 9.65 -9.55 1.96
C LEU A 183 10.24 -10.56 2.95
N ALA A 184 10.38 -11.83 2.54
CA ALA A 184 11.01 -12.86 3.37
C ALA A 184 12.48 -12.54 3.67
N ALA A 185 13.24 -12.09 2.67
CA ALA A 185 14.66 -11.74 2.83
C ALA A 185 14.90 -10.52 3.73
N THR A 186 13.91 -9.64 3.88
CA THR A 186 14.03 -8.39 4.65
C THR A 186 13.29 -8.41 5.98
N GLY A 187 12.64 -9.53 6.32
CA GLY A 187 11.86 -9.67 7.55
C GLY A 187 10.60 -8.81 7.58
N CYS A 188 10.11 -8.37 6.42
CA CYS A 188 8.88 -7.57 6.35
C CYS A 188 7.65 -8.46 6.62
N PRO A 189 6.64 -7.95 7.36
CA PRO A 189 5.39 -8.68 7.56
C PRO A 189 4.67 -8.90 6.23
N HIS A 190 4.11 -10.08 6.02
CA HIS A 190 3.26 -10.43 4.88
C HIS A 190 2.09 -11.30 5.35
N ASP A 191 0.94 -11.16 4.69
CA ASP A 191 -0.36 -11.74 5.08
C ASP A 191 -0.86 -12.81 4.10
#